data_AF-A0A6A5ZFJ3-F1
#
_entry.id   AF-A0A6A5ZFJ3-F1
#
_cell.length_a   1.000
_cell.length_b   1.000
_cell.length_c   1.000
_cell.angle_alpha   90.00
_cell.angle_beta   90.00
_cell.angle_gamma   90.00
#
_symmetry.space_group_name_H-M   'P 1'
#
loop_
_entity.id
_entity.type
_entity.pdbx_description
1 polymer ?
#
loop_
_entity_poly.entity_id
_entity_poly.type
_entity_poly.pdbx_seq_one_letter_code
_entity_poly.pdbx_strand_id
1 'polypeptide(L)'
;MTFVAIPEYFFVYDNPPVRRPYIEPTFQISRVCRQVYYETALLPYQLNTFSFHGNYSVDDCKCFDEWTKSRNPAQKKAVASLQPPRSYFGLYEANRRANFCDKFPGLKRLDITYASVYKMETPQYFHSIKDFPQVLQRRNDSGFVVDWAGTEKG
;
A
#
# COMPACT_ATOMS: atom_id res chain seq x y z
N MET A 1 -61.93 32.36 4.34
CA MET A 1 -60.55 31.94 4.06
C MET A 1 -60.66 30.55 3.46
N THR A 2 -60.54 30.44 2.14
CA THR A 2 -60.98 29.26 1.38
C THR A 2 -59.74 28.64 0.73
N PHE A 3 -59.44 27.39 1.06
CA PHE A 3 -58.34 26.64 0.44
C PHE A 3 -58.85 25.91 -0.79
N VAL A 4 -58.25 26.21 -1.94
CA VAL A 4 -58.48 25.51 -3.22
C VAL A 4 -57.46 24.37 -3.30
N ALA A 5 -57.95 23.13 -3.28
CA ALA A 5 -57.13 21.95 -3.52
C ALA A 5 -57.02 21.70 -5.03
N ILE A 6 -55.79 21.64 -5.54
CA ILE A 6 -55.49 21.24 -6.92
C ILE A 6 -55.12 19.75 -6.89
N PRO A 7 -55.84 18.86 -7.59
CA PRO A 7 -55.41 17.47 -7.73
C PRO A 7 -54.49 17.35 -8.95
N GLU A 8 -53.18 17.29 -8.71
CA GLU A 8 -52.22 16.88 -9.74
C GLU A 8 -52.30 15.37 -9.95
N TYR A 9 -53.17 14.94 -10.86
CA TYR A 9 -53.12 13.60 -11.44
C TYR A 9 -52.08 13.59 -12.57
N PHE A 10 -50.81 13.40 -12.22
CA PHE A 10 -49.80 12.97 -13.19
C PHE A 10 -50.00 11.48 -13.47
N PHE A 11 -50.68 11.17 -14.58
CA PHE A 11 -50.63 9.83 -15.14
C PHE A 11 -49.23 9.60 -15.72
N VAL A 12 -48.39 8.91 -14.95
CA VAL A 12 -47.16 8.31 -15.48
C VAL A 12 -47.60 7.20 -16.42
N TYR A 13 -47.63 7.49 -17.71
CA TYR A 13 -47.79 6.44 -18.72
C TYR A 13 -46.55 5.55 -18.62
N ASP A 14 -46.73 4.34 -18.10
CA ASP A 14 -45.75 3.26 -18.16
C ASP A 14 -45.46 2.94 -19.63
N ASN A 15 -44.54 3.70 -20.22
CA ASN A 15 -43.98 3.33 -21.52
C ASN A 15 -43.24 2.01 -21.30
N PRO A 16 -43.65 0.91 -21.96
CA PRO A 16 -42.92 -0.33 -21.85
C PRO A 16 -41.46 -0.06 -22.25
N PRO A 17 -40.48 -0.60 -21.50
CA PRO A 17 -39.08 -0.31 -21.75
C PRO A 17 -38.76 -0.67 -23.20
N VAL A 18 -38.43 0.35 -24.00
CA VAL A 18 -38.01 0.18 -25.39
C VAL A 18 -36.78 -0.71 -25.36
N ARG A 19 -36.94 -1.98 -25.77
CA ARG A 19 -35.85 -2.93 -25.86
C ARG A 19 -34.92 -2.48 -26.98
N ARG A 20 -33.86 -1.77 -26.61
CA ARG A 20 -32.79 -1.45 -27.55
C ARG A 20 -32.11 -2.77 -27.93
N PRO A 21 -31.86 -3.03 -29.22
CA PRO A 21 -31.08 -4.20 -29.62
C PRO A 21 -29.72 -4.12 -28.93
N TYR A 22 -29.29 -5.23 -28.31
CA TYR A 22 -27.97 -5.33 -27.71
C TYR A 22 -26.94 -5.22 -28.85
N ILE A 23 -26.21 -4.11 -28.89
CA ILE A 23 -25.13 -3.90 -29.84
C ILE A 23 -23.90 -4.57 -29.26
N GLU A 24 -23.43 -5.65 -29.89
CA GLU A 24 -22.19 -6.29 -29.50
C GLU A 24 -21.01 -5.34 -29.82
N PRO A 25 -20.16 -5.01 -28.84
CA PRO A 25 -19.04 -4.09 -29.08
C PRO A 25 -18.08 -4.71 -30.09
N THR A 26 -17.99 -4.08 -31.26
CA THR A 26 -17.15 -4.52 -32.38
C THR A 26 -15.65 -4.42 -32.05
N PHE A 27 -15.29 -3.52 -31.13
CA PHE A 27 -13.91 -3.32 -30.68
C PHE A 27 -13.69 -3.98 -29.32
N GLN A 28 -12.67 -4.83 -29.23
CA GLN A 28 -12.22 -5.49 -28.00
C GLN A 28 -11.49 -4.54 -27.03
N ILE A 29 -11.68 -3.22 -27.16
CA ILE A 29 -10.99 -2.18 -26.37
C ILE A 29 -11.16 -2.44 -24.87
N SER A 30 -12.36 -2.82 -24.44
CA SER A 30 -12.62 -3.15 -23.03
C SER A 30 -11.81 -4.35 -22.54
N ARG A 31 -11.55 -5.35 -23.39
CA ARG A 31 -10.69 -6.50 -23.03
C ARG A 31 -9.23 -6.08 -22.94
N VAL A 32 -8.72 -5.34 -23.93
CA VAL A 32 -7.32 -4.86 -23.94
C VAL A 32 -7.07 -3.93 -22.75
N CYS A 33 -7.96 -2.96 -22.49
CA CYS A 33 -7.83 -2.06 -21.33
C CYS A 33 -7.86 -2.82 -20.00
N ARG A 34 -8.70 -3.85 -19.85
CA ARG A 34 -8.70 -4.70 -18.65
C ARG A 34 -7.40 -5.46 -18.47
N GLN A 35 -6.85 -6.00 -19.56
CA GLN A 35 -5.57 -6.69 -19.54
C GLN A 35 -4.44 -5.74 -19.11
N VAL A 36 -4.32 -4.59 -19.78
CA VAL A 36 -3.31 -3.57 -19.44
C VAL A 36 -3.47 -3.14 -17.98
N TYR A 37 -4.70 -2.90 -17.52
CA TYR A 37 -4.95 -2.55 -16.13
C TYR A 37 -4.48 -3.68 -15.18
N TYR A 38 -4.80 -4.92 -15.48
CA TYR A 38 -4.39 -6.07 -14.65
C TYR A 38 -2.87 -6.22 -14.58
N GLU A 39 -2.17 -6.02 -15.69
CA GLU A 39 -0.71 -6.13 -15.77
C GLU A 39 0.00 -4.94 -15.10
N THR A 40 -0.57 -3.73 -15.19
CA THR A 40 0.10 -2.49 -14.77
C THR A 40 -0.33 -1.97 -13.41
N ALA A 41 -1.49 -2.38 -12.87
CA ALA A 41 -2.03 -1.84 -11.61
C ALA A 41 -1.11 -2.06 -10.39
N LEU A 42 -0.22 -3.04 -10.45
CA LEU A 42 0.74 -3.36 -9.39
C LEU A 42 2.12 -2.73 -9.61
N LEU A 43 2.44 -2.23 -10.81
CA LEU A 43 3.75 -1.63 -11.11
C LEU A 43 4.12 -0.49 -10.15
N PRO A 44 3.21 0.43 -9.76
CA PRO A 44 3.55 1.47 -8.80
C PRO A 44 4.02 0.93 -7.44
N TYR A 45 3.56 -0.26 -7.03
CA TYR A 45 3.97 -0.86 -5.77
C TYR A 45 5.34 -1.55 -5.86
N GLN A 46 5.66 -2.08 -7.03
CA GLN A 46 6.91 -2.78 -7.30
C GLN A 46 8.08 -1.82 -7.56
N LEU A 47 7.80 -0.68 -8.21
CA LEU A 47 8.84 0.24 -8.68
C LEU A 47 9.13 1.40 -7.72
N ASN A 48 8.19 1.75 -6.83
CA ASN A 48 8.37 2.87 -5.90
C ASN A 48 8.85 2.42 -4.52
N THR A 49 9.50 3.34 -3.82
CA THR A 49 9.75 3.24 -2.37
C THR A 49 8.72 4.08 -1.65
N PHE A 50 7.90 3.46 -0.80
CA PHE A 50 6.91 4.20 -0.01
C PHE A 50 7.55 4.68 1.29
N SER A 51 7.67 6.00 1.43
CA SER A 51 8.25 6.62 2.62
C SER A 51 7.21 7.28 3.50
N PHE A 52 7.37 7.06 4.81
CA PHE A 52 6.51 7.63 5.83
C PHE A 52 7.38 8.46 6.75
N HIS A 53 7.53 9.73 6.38
CA HIS A 53 8.24 10.71 7.17
C HIS A 53 7.29 11.31 8.20
N GLY A 54 7.77 11.48 9.42
CA GLY A 54 7.01 12.20 10.41
C GLY A 54 7.89 12.67 11.57
N ASN A 55 7.40 13.71 12.23
CA ASN A 55 8.14 14.49 13.22
C ASN A 55 8.09 13.83 14.61
N TYR A 56 8.28 12.51 14.68
CA TYR A 56 8.24 11.73 15.93
C TYR A 56 6.85 11.69 16.59
N SER A 57 5.80 11.95 15.83
CA SER A 57 4.46 11.95 16.38
C SER A 57 3.94 10.51 16.47
N VAL A 58 3.07 10.25 17.45
CA VAL A 58 2.32 8.99 17.54
C VAL A 58 1.44 8.80 16.29
N ASP A 59 1.09 9.89 15.61
CA ASP A 59 0.23 9.88 14.43
C ASP A 59 0.95 9.35 13.17
N ASP A 60 2.28 9.38 13.14
CA ASP A 60 3.08 8.85 12.03
C ASP A 60 2.90 7.32 11.91
N CYS A 61 2.87 6.63 13.05
CA CYS A 61 2.56 5.20 13.12
C CYS A 61 1.13 4.90 12.67
N LYS A 62 0.18 5.80 12.96
CA LYS A 62 -1.22 5.64 12.53
C LYS A 62 -1.34 5.75 11.02
N CYS A 63 -0.68 6.73 10.40
CA CYS A 63 -0.67 6.88 8.95
C CYS A 63 -0.13 5.61 8.26
N PHE A 64 0.99 5.08 8.75
CA PHE A 64 1.55 3.82 8.23
C PHE A 64 0.62 2.63 8.42
N ASP A 65 -0.02 2.50 9.59
CA ASP A 65 -0.96 1.42 9.88
C ASP A 65 -2.22 1.51 9.01
N GLU A 66 -2.79 2.70 8.84
CA GLU A 66 -3.96 2.95 8.01
C GLU A 66 -3.66 2.69 6.54
N TRP A 67 -2.52 3.17 6.06
CA TRP A 67 -2.03 2.85 4.72
C TRP A 67 -1.93 1.33 4.54
N THR A 68 -1.29 0.63 5.49
CA THR A 68 -1.14 -0.83 5.47
C THR A 68 -2.50 -1.54 5.48
N LYS A 69 -3.46 -1.09 6.30
CA LYS A 69 -4.81 -1.69 6.40
C LYS A 69 -5.62 -1.48 5.13
N SER A 70 -5.46 -0.34 4.46
CA SER A 70 -6.18 0.01 3.25
C SER A 70 -5.73 -0.78 2.00
N ARG A 71 -4.58 -1.46 2.05
CA ARG A 71 -4.07 -2.24 0.93
C ARG A 71 -4.66 -3.64 0.90
N ASN A 72 -5.11 -4.06 -0.28
CA ASN A 72 -5.54 -5.44 -0.51
C ASN A 72 -4.32 -6.40 -0.53
N PRO A 73 -4.53 -7.73 -0.47
CA PRO A 73 -3.42 -8.69 -0.43
C PRO A 73 -2.48 -8.63 -1.64
N ALA A 74 -2.99 -8.40 -2.86
CA ALA A 74 -2.17 -8.29 -4.06
C ALA A 74 -1.27 -7.05 -4.01
N GLN A 75 -1.79 -5.92 -3.54
CA GLN A 75 -1.02 -4.70 -3.34
C GLN A 75 0.07 -4.90 -2.27
N LYS A 76 -0.27 -5.51 -1.13
CA LYS A 76 0.72 -5.83 -0.08
C LYS A 76 1.84 -6.73 -0.58
N LYS A 77 1.50 -7.75 -1.38
CA LYS A 77 2.48 -8.63 -2.02
C LYS A 77 3.33 -7.90 -3.05
N ALA A 78 2.80 -6.87 -3.71
CA ALA A 78 3.51 -6.11 -4.72
C ALA A 78 4.46 -5.03 -4.15
N VAL A 79 4.31 -4.64 -2.89
CA VAL A 79 5.20 -3.67 -2.23
C VAL A 79 6.62 -4.25 -2.15
N ALA A 80 7.53 -3.69 -2.93
CA ALA A 80 8.92 -4.17 -2.99
C ALA A 80 9.89 -3.38 -2.10
N SER A 81 9.60 -2.09 -1.84
CA SER A 81 10.48 -1.20 -1.08
C SER A 81 9.68 -0.30 -0.12
N LEU A 82 10.10 -0.25 1.14
CA LEU A 82 9.47 0.56 2.19
C LEU A 82 10.49 1.36 2.97
N GLN A 83 10.06 2.53 3.42
CA GLN A 83 10.76 3.34 4.40
C GLN A 83 9.76 3.69 5.53
N PRO A 84 9.68 2.87 6.59
CA PRO A 84 8.70 3.07 7.66
C PRO A 84 9.06 4.27 8.56
N PRO A 85 8.09 4.79 9.34
CA PRO A 85 8.36 5.86 10.29
C PRO A 85 9.37 5.41 11.34
N ARG A 86 10.23 6.33 11.79
CA ARG A 86 11.23 6.02 12.84
C ARG A 86 10.60 5.47 14.12
N SER A 87 9.49 6.07 14.57
CA SER A 87 8.75 5.64 15.77
C SER A 87 8.21 4.20 15.65
N TYR A 88 8.04 3.70 14.42
CA TYR A 88 7.57 2.35 14.17
C TYR A 88 8.61 1.30 14.55
N PHE A 89 9.92 1.60 14.41
CA PHE A 89 10.99 0.69 14.81
C PHE A 89 11.00 0.41 16.32
N GLY A 90 10.81 1.43 17.17
CA GLY A 90 10.74 1.19 18.61
C GLY A 90 9.58 0.27 19.02
N LEU A 91 8.45 0.33 18.28
CA LEU A 91 7.34 -0.60 18.50
C LEU A 91 7.63 -2.01 17.96
N TYR A 92 8.40 -2.10 16.87
CA TYR A 92 8.88 -3.35 16.31
C TYR A 92 9.82 -4.07 17.29
N GLU A 93 10.83 -3.37 17.81
CA GLU A 93 11.79 -3.88 18.79
C GLU A 93 11.11 -4.35 20.08
N ALA A 94 10.05 -3.67 20.51
CA ALA A 94 9.24 -4.06 21.66
C ALA A 94 8.30 -5.25 21.38
N ASN A 95 8.38 -5.91 20.22
CA ASN A 95 7.47 -6.98 19.76
C ASN A 95 5.98 -6.57 19.79
N ARG A 96 5.69 -5.28 19.60
CA ARG A 96 4.30 -4.75 19.58
C ARG A 96 3.71 -4.69 18.18
N ARG A 97 4.48 -5.06 17.15
CA ARG A 97 4.10 -5.04 15.74
C ARG A 97 4.53 -6.34 15.08
N ALA A 98 3.72 -6.78 14.11
CA ALA A 98 4.06 -7.91 13.26
C ALA A 98 5.26 -7.59 12.35
N ASN A 99 5.95 -8.65 11.93
CA ASN A 99 7.14 -8.56 11.10
C ASN A 99 6.82 -7.92 9.74
N PHE A 100 7.77 -7.18 9.17
CA PHE A 100 7.56 -6.51 7.89
C PHE A 100 7.29 -7.51 6.76
N CYS A 101 8.01 -8.65 6.75
CA CYS A 101 7.82 -9.71 5.77
C CYS A 101 6.44 -10.40 5.89
N ASP A 102 5.87 -10.48 7.09
CA ASP A 102 4.51 -11.02 7.27
C ASP A 102 3.46 -10.06 6.71
N LYS A 103 3.68 -8.75 6.87
CA LYS A 103 2.79 -7.71 6.34
C LYS A 103 2.93 -7.52 4.83
N PHE A 104 4.16 -7.64 4.32
CA PHE A 104 4.55 -7.37 2.93
C PHE A 104 5.41 -8.53 2.43
N PRO A 105 4.80 -9.63 1.96
CA PRO A 105 5.54 -10.84 1.62
C PRO A 105 6.42 -10.69 0.37
N GLY A 106 6.24 -9.65 -0.43
CA GLY A 106 7.12 -9.32 -1.56
C GLY A 106 8.15 -8.23 -1.25
N LEU A 107 8.29 -7.83 0.01
CA LEU A 107 9.23 -6.80 0.43
C LEU A 107 10.66 -7.29 0.21
N LYS A 108 11.42 -6.55 -0.61
CA LYS A 108 12.82 -6.82 -0.92
C LYS A 108 13.75 -5.84 -0.22
N ARG A 109 13.26 -4.63 0.07
CA ARG A 109 14.07 -3.54 0.59
C ARG A 109 13.36 -2.79 1.72
N LEU A 110 14.09 -2.56 2.81
CA LEU A 110 13.68 -1.68 3.90
C LEU A 110 14.74 -0.60 4.05
N ASP A 111 14.36 0.62 3.69
CA ASP A 111 15.21 1.79 3.88
C ASP A 111 15.03 2.31 5.31
N ILE A 112 16.13 2.32 6.07
CA ILE A 112 16.15 2.75 7.47
C ILE A 112 17.05 3.97 7.67
N THR A 113 17.40 4.66 6.58
CA THR A 113 18.29 5.83 6.57
C THR A 113 17.89 6.90 7.59
N TYR A 114 16.60 7.10 7.79
CA TYR A 114 16.10 8.13 8.73
C TYR A 114 16.04 7.64 10.19
N ALA A 115 16.11 6.33 10.42
CA ALA A 115 16.21 5.78 11.77
C ALA A 115 17.61 5.98 12.37
N SER A 116 18.66 5.98 11.53
CA SER A 116 20.06 6.02 11.97
C SER A 116 20.61 7.39 12.39
N VAL A 117 19.90 8.49 12.11
CA VAL A 117 20.40 9.86 12.33
C VAL A 117 20.66 10.20 13.81
N TYR A 118 20.16 9.38 14.75
CA TYR A 118 20.39 9.58 16.19
C TYR A 118 20.92 8.29 16.83
N LYS A 119 22.25 8.18 16.94
CA LYS A 119 22.99 7.26 17.83
C LYS A 119 22.74 5.76 17.67
N MET A 120 22.45 5.26 16.47
CA MET A 120 22.73 3.85 16.16
C MET A 120 24.15 3.75 15.56
N GLU A 121 25.17 4.01 16.37
CA GLU A 121 26.58 3.92 15.94
C GLU A 121 27.08 2.48 15.84
N THR A 122 26.32 1.47 16.28
CA THR A 122 26.77 0.08 16.27
C THR A 122 25.93 -0.82 15.35
N PRO A 123 26.53 -1.34 14.26
CA PRO A 123 25.96 -2.41 13.43
C PRO A 123 25.49 -3.64 14.22
N GLN A 124 26.01 -3.82 15.44
CA GLN A 124 25.70 -4.90 16.38
C GLN A 124 24.22 -4.94 16.78
N TYR A 125 23.49 -3.82 16.78
CA TYR A 125 22.06 -3.80 17.16
C TYR A 125 21.18 -4.56 16.16
N PHE A 126 21.51 -4.49 14.87
CA PHE A 126 20.71 -5.11 13.80
C PHE A 126 20.84 -6.63 13.77
N HIS A 127 21.85 -7.22 14.44
CA HIS A 127 22.00 -8.68 14.55
C HIS A 127 20.97 -9.32 15.50
N SER A 128 20.33 -8.53 16.36
CA SER A 128 19.32 -9.04 17.31
C SER A 128 17.92 -9.15 16.72
N ILE A 129 17.67 -8.53 15.56
CA ILE A 129 16.36 -8.53 14.95
C ILE A 129 16.22 -9.79 14.10
N LYS A 130 15.38 -10.72 14.56
CA LYS A 130 15.22 -12.07 14.02
C LYS A 130 14.88 -12.13 12.51
N ASP A 131 14.46 -11.02 11.90
CA ASP A 131 13.98 -10.96 10.52
C ASP A 131 14.93 -10.28 9.53
N PHE A 132 16.16 -9.95 9.92
CA PHE A 132 17.13 -9.32 9.02
C PHE A 132 18.06 -10.36 8.39
N PRO A 133 17.85 -10.79 7.14
CA PRO A 133 18.84 -11.56 6.40
C PRO A 133 20.01 -10.65 6.00
N GLN A 134 21.02 -10.66 6.86
CA GLN A 134 22.47 -10.71 6.61
C GLN A 134 23.18 -9.68 5.70
N VAL A 135 22.53 -8.80 4.93
CA VAL A 135 23.26 -7.77 4.14
C VAL A 135 22.75 -6.37 4.45
N LEU A 136 23.29 -5.79 5.52
CA LEU A 136 23.25 -4.35 5.75
C LEU A 136 24.20 -3.68 4.74
N GLN A 137 23.66 -3.07 3.69
CA GLN A 137 24.46 -2.21 2.82
C GLN A 137 24.39 -0.79 3.35
N ARG A 138 25.53 -0.25 3.79
CA ARG A 138 25.66 1.17 4.11
C ARG A 138 25.54 1.94 2.80
N ARG A 139 24.48 2.73 2.64
CA ARG A 139 24.21 3.44 1.38
C ARG A 139 25.09 4.68 1.23
N ASN A 140 25.49 5.32 2.33
CA ASN A 140 26.33 6.52 2.44
C ASN A 140 26.70 6.78 3.93
N ASP A 141 27.38 7.90 4.23
CA ASP A 141 27.72 8.32 5.60
C ASP A 141 26.49 8.48 6.53
N SER A 142 25.30 8.70 5.97
CA SER A 142 24.08 9.08 6.70
C SER A 142 23.01 8.00 6.84
N GLY A 143 23.17 6.79 6.26
CA GLY A 143 22.07 5.81 6.24
C GLY A 143 22.43 4.35 5.96
N PHE A 144 21.54 3.46 6.41
CA PHE A 144 21.58 2.03 6.13
C PHE A 144 20.38 1.62 5.27
N VAL A 145 20.65 0.74 4.31
CA VAL A 145 19.62 0.02 3.55
C VAL A 145 19.77 -1.46 3.86
N VAL A 146 18.62 -2.10 4.05
CA VAL A 146 18.57 -3.55 4.21
C VAL A 146 17.93 -4.11 2.97
N ASP A 147 18.72 -4.87 2.24
CA ASP A 147 18.25 -5.66 1.12
C ASP A 147 18.07 -7.10 1.60
N TRP A 148 16.87 -7.64 1.43
CA TRP A 148 16.64 -9.06 1.64
C TRP A 148 17.27 -9.77 0.46
N ALA A 149 18.38 -10.47 0.70
CA ALA A 149 18.91 -11.42 -0.26
C ALA A 149 17.77 -12.36 -0.62
N GLY A 150 17.36 -12.34 -1.90
CA GLY A 150 16.17 -13.01 -2.37
C GLY A 150 16.17 -14.46 -1.88
N THR A 151 15.28 -14.75 -0.94
CA THR A 151 14.90 -16.14 -0.69
C THR A 151 14.02 -16.52 -1.86
N GLU A 152 14.65 -16.88 -2.98
CA GLU A 152 14.00 -17.71 -3.98
C GLU A 152 13.67 -19.03 -3.29
N LYS A 153 12.53 -19.08 -2.61
CA LYS A 153 11.91 -20.33 -2.22
C LYS A 153 11.42 -20.95 -3.52
N GLY A 154 12.26 -21.80 -4.10
CA GLY A 154 11.88 -22.74 -5.15
C GLY A 154 10.80 -23.70 -4.68
#